data_AF-A0A963RHB1-F1
#
_entry.id   AF-A0A963RHB1-F1
#
_cell.length_a   1.000
_cell.length_b   1.000
_cell.length_c   1.000
_cell.angle_alpha   90.00
_cell.angle_beta   90.00
_cell.angle_gamma   90.00
#
_symmetry.space_group_name_H-M   'P 1'
#
loop_
_entity.id
_entity.type
_entity.pdbx_description
1 polymer ?
#
loop_
_entity_poly.entity_id
_entity_poly.type
_entity_poly.pdbx_seq_one_letter_code
_entity_poly.pdbx_strand_id
1 'polypeptide(L)'
;MIVRMVSRLLIFLSLLLLPLPAMAQSAEGSAELEAGQSLEGHWAFRIDEATIFVFRLDELAGGQWTGAWKRPTQIASNGAVFQRMGGSEVVVAQRTGARDGVVELVFAGPPGATRNDVLRFRQTGPNQAQLTYVGIPGDPYPLVRVRPDTALGPFEEARIYDRDLAVVEADYSPPEPEPAVEPATELAADDAAAEEVVAEIALAVDEVSDDAAPPEVASAAHAEADATALDLLALEPLATEGEPAITWQPLGLVDDATAQAAAAAALGEAAPAVANAAPEPDPEPEPAPDASEQPGIGSDFLDGL
;
A
#
# COMPACT_ATOMS: atom_id res chain seq x y z
N MET A 1 -64.56 -20.59 29.34
CA MET A 1 -63.21 -21.08 28.94
C MET A 1 -63.04 -21.12 27.42
N ILE A 2 -64.07 -21.45 26.65
CA ILE A 2 -64.05 -21.57 25.16
C ILE A 2 -63.77 -20.22 24.44
N VAL A 3 -64.27 -19.09 24.95
CA VAL A 3 -64.11 -17.77 24.31
C VAL A 3 -62.64 -17.27 24.32
N ARG A 4 -61.82 -17.71 25.28
CA ARG A 4 -60.39 -17.34 25.36
C ARG A 4 -59.48 -18.13 24.40
N MET A 5 -59.93 -19.31 23.93
CA MET A 5 -59.18 -20.11 22.96
C MET A 5 -59.40 -19.63 21.52
N VAL A 6 -60.60 -19.16 21.18
CA VAL A 6 -60.92 -18.65 19.83
C VAL A 6 -60.17 -17.35 19.53
N SER A 7 -59.96 -16.49 20.52
CA SER A 7 -59.24 -15.22 20.35
C SER A 7 -57.74 -15.38 20.09
N ARG A 8 -57.10 -16.49 20.51
CA ARG A 8 -55.68 -16.74 20.22
C ARG A 8 -55.45 -17.33 18.82
N LEU A 9 -56.42 -18.07 18.30
CA LEU A 9 -56.34 -18.65 16.96
C LEU A 9 -56.45 -17.57 15.86
N LEU A 10 -57.26 -16.52 16.09
CA LEU A 10 -57.41 -15.41 15.13
C LEU A 10 -56.18 -14.48 15.04
N ILE A 11 -55.35 -14.40 16.09
CA ILE A 11 -54.08 -13.65 16.05
C ILE A 11 -53.03 -14.39 15.23
N PHE A 12 -52.97 -15.72 15.31
CA PHE A 12 -52.07 -16.51 14.46
C PHE A 12 -52.48 -16.49 12.98
N LEU A 13 -53.79 -16.45 12.68
CA LEU A 13 -54.27 -16.39 11.29
C LEU A 13 -54.08 -15.02 10.63
N SER A 14 -54.04 -13.93 11.42
CA SER A 14 -53.75 -12.57 10.92
C SER A 14 -52.25 -12.33 10.66
N LEU A 15 -51.35 -13.07 11.31
CA LEU A 15 -49.92 -13.10 10.99
C LEU A 15 -49.59 -13.89 9.70
N LEU A 16 -50.50 -14.75 9.23
CA LEU A 16 -50.29 -15.55 8.01
C LEU A 16 -50.76 -14.86 6.72
N LEU A 17 -51.47 -13.73 6.83
CA LEU A 17 -52.01 -12.94 5.72
C LEU A 17 -51.25 -11.61 5.52
N LEU A 18 -50.08 -11.48 6.13
CA LEU A 18 -49.15 -10.40 5.77
C LEU A 18 -48.76 -10.62 4.30
N PRO A 19 -48.97 -9.62 3.41
CA PRO A 19 -48.56 -9.72 2.03
C PRO A 19 -47.06 -10.00 2.03
N LEU A 20 -46.65 -11.16 1.53
CA LEU A 20 -45.27 -11.42 1.17
C LEU A 20 -44.87 -10.29 0.21
N PRO A 21 -44.05 -9.32 0.64
CA PRO A 21 -43.54 -8.36 -0.32
C PRO A 21 -42.75 -9.18 -1.32
N ALA A 22 -43.03 -8.94 -2.59
CA ALA A 22 -42.31 -9.50 -3.72
C ALA A 22 -40.80 -9.20 -3.57
N MET A 23 -40.07 -10.08 -2.91
CA MET A 23 -38.61 -10.07 -2.77
C MET A 23 -37.94 -10.57 -4.08
N ALA A 24 -38.44 -10.12 -5.23
CA ALA A 24 -37.97 -10.53 -6.56
C ALA A 24 -37.64 -9.35 -7.49
N GLN A 25 -37.79 -8.11 -7.02
CA GLN A 25 -37.42 -6.90 -7.77
C GLN A 25 -36.65 -5.99 -6.83
N SER A 26 -35.32 -6.13 -6.76
CA SER A 26 -34.34 -5.10 -6.34
C SER A 26 -32.90 -5.64 -6.20
N ALA A 27 -32.54 -6.80 -6.77
CA ALA A 27 -31.13 -7.25 -6.76
C ALA A 27 -30.32 -6.69 -7.94
N GLU A 28 -30.97 -6.27 -9.02
CA GLU A 28 -30.29 -5.78 -10.23
C GLU A 28 -29.91 -4.28 -10.17
N GLY A 29 -30.45 -3.52 -9.21
CA GLY A 29 -30.10 -2.09 -9.01
C GLY A 29 -29.10 -1.81 -7.88
N SER A 30 -28.78 -2.82 -7.06
CA SER A 30 -27.80 -2.68 -5.96
C SER A 30 -26.38 -3.04 -6.39
N ALA A 31 -26.21 -3.81 -7.48
CA ALA A 31 -24.89 -4.17 -8.01
C ALA A 31 -24.18 -2.98 -8.69
N GLU A 32 -24.91 -2.05 -9.30
CA GLU A 32 -24.32 -0.88 -9.96
C GLU A 32 -23.80 0.19 -8.98
N LEU A 33 -24.36 0.26 -7.78
CA LEU A 33 -23.88 1.19 -6.73
C LEU A 33 -22.71 0.62 -5.91
N GLU A 34 -22.48 -0.69 -5.93
CA GLU A 34 -21.34 -1.33 -5.26
C GLU A 34 -20.09 -1.41 -6.15
N ALA A 35 -20.23 -1.36 -7.48
CA ALA A 35 -19.11 -1.37 -8.43
C ALA A 35 -18.17 -0.15 -8.32
N GLY A 36 -18.54 0.88 -7.56
CA GLY A 36 -17.76 2.11 -7.40
C GLY A 36 -16.81 2.15 -6.19
N GLN A 37 -16.78 1.11 -5.36
CA GLN A 37 -16.02 1.12 -4.08
C GLN A 37 -15.09 -0.08 -3.92
N SER A 38 -14.41 -0.47 -5.01
CA SER A 38 -13.29 -1.40 -4.90
C SER A 38 -11.98 -0.66 -4.65
N LEU A 39 -11.19 -1.20 -3.71
CA LEU A 39 -9.79 -0.83 -3.50
C LEU A 39 -8.87 -1.35 -4.61
N GLU A 40 -9.37 -2.16 -5.54
CA GLU A 40 -8.59 -2.67 -6.67
C GLU A 40 -8.06 -1.52 -7.54
N GLY A 41 -6.78 -1.61 -7.93
CA GLY A 41 -6.10 -0.65 -8.80
C GLY A 41 -4.78 -0.12 -8.23
N HIS A 42 -4.38 1.06 -8.71
CA HIS A 42 -3.12 1.71 -8.32
C HIS A 42 -3.40 2.99 -7.53
N TRP A 43 -2.71 3.13 -6.41
CA TRP A 43 -2.90 4.20 -5.44
C TRP A 43 -1.57 4.85 -5.11
N ALA A 44 -1.49 6.18 -5.17
CA ALA A 44 -0.28 6.91 -4.88
C ALA A 44 -0.43 7.76 -3.62
N PHE A 45 0.63 7.78 -2.81
CA PHE A 45 0.85 8.85 -1.85
C PHE A 45 1.66 9.95 -2.53
N ARG A 46 1.08 11.15 -2.65
CA ARG A 46 1.69 12.29 -3.34
C ARG A 46 1.78 13.48 -2.40
N ILE A 47 2.88 14.21 -2.49
CA ILE A 47 3.10 15.47 -1.80
C ILE A 47 3.50 16.49 -2.87
N ASP A 48 2.72 17.56 -2.99
CA ASP A 48 2.78 18.48 -4.12
C ASP A 48 2.74 17.72 -5.49
N GLU A 49 3.77 17.90 -6.31
CA GLU A 49 3.91 17.23 -7.60
C GLU A 49 4.57 15.85 -7.50
N ALA A 50 5.25 15.54 -6.39
CA ALA A 50 6.07 14.35 -6.25
C ALA A 50 5.26 13.12 -5.81
N THR A 51 5.49 12.00 -6.49
CA THR A 51 4.93 10.70 -6.10
C THR A 51 5.90 9.98 -5.17
N ILE A 52 5.51 9.83 -3.90
CA ILE A 52 6.36 9.26 -2.85
C ILE A 52 6.29 7.73 -2.87
N PHE A 53 5.07 7.19 -2.90
CA PHE A 53 4.82 5.74 -2.94
C PHE A 53 3.72 5.43 -3.95
N VAL A 54 3.79 4.26 -4.58
CA VAL A 54 2.69 3.70 -5.38
C VAL A 54 2.39 2.29 -4.89
N PHE A 55 1.12 2.00 -4.66
CA PHE A 55 0.61 0.70 -4.26
C PHE A 55 -0.26 0.13 -5.37
N ARG A 56 -0.04 -1.14 -5.71
CA ARG A 56 -0.96 -1.92 -6.53
C ARG A 56 -1.74 -2.86 -5.62
N LEU A 57 -3.05 -2.84 -5.69
CA LEU A 57 -3.95 -3.72 -4.98
C LEU A 57 -4.78 -4.48 -6.02
N ASP A 58 -4.73 -5.80 -6.00
CA ASP A 58 -5.53 -6.64 -6.90
C ASP A 58 -6.40 -7.58 -6.05
N GLU A 59 -7.71 -7.62 -6.35
CA GLU A 59 -8.63 -8.58 -5.75
C GLU A 59 -8.66 -9.85 -6.62
N LEU A 60 -8.35 -10.99 -6.00
CA LEU A 60 -8.35 -12.30 -6.63
C LEU A 60 -9.72 -12.97 -6.45
N ALA A 61 -9.95 -14.03 -7.22
CA ALA A 61 -11.14 -14.85 -7.08
C ALA A 61 -11.32 -15.34 -5.64
N GLY A 62 -12.55 -15.25 -5.11
CA GLY A 62 -12.87 -15.63 -3.74
C GLY A 62 -12.58 -14.55 -2.68
N GLY A 63 -12.36 -13.30 -3.08
CA GLY A 63 -12.18 -12.16 -2.17
C GLY A 63 -10.81 -12.11 -1.49
N GLN A 64 -9.85 -12.88 -2.00
CA GLN A 64 -8.46 -12.81 -1.55
C GLN A 64 -7.78 -11.58 -2.16
N TRP A 65 -6.82 -10.99 -1.47
CA TRP A 65 -6.11 -9.81 -1.96
C TRP A 65 -4.65 -10.14 -2.26
N THR A 66 -4.08 -9.48 -3.25
CA THR A 66 -2.63 -9.38 -3.42
C THR A 66 -2.25 -7.90 -3.57
N GLY A 67 -0.97 -7.60 -3.38
CA GLY A 67 -0.51 -6.24 -3.60
C GLY A 67 0.99 -6.11 -3.70
N ALA A 68 1.39 -4.99 -4.30
CA ALA A 68 2.78 -4.59 -4.47
C ALA A 68 2.96 -3.12 -4.05
N TRP A 69 4.15 -2.79 -3.57
CA TRP A 69 4.52 -1.46 -3.14
C TRP A 69 5.78 -1.03 -3.90
N LYS A 70 5.62 -0.02 -4.75
CA LYS A 70 6.72 0.69 -5.40
C LYS A 70 7.17 1.83 -4.48
N ARG A 71 8.42 1.79 -4.04
CA ARG A 71 8.99 2.73 -3.06
C ARG A 71 10.41 3.18 -3.42
N PRO A 72 10.89 4.31 -2.88
CA PRO A 72 12.29 4.68 -2.99
C PRO A 72 13.19 3.64 -2.31
N THR A 73 14.34 3.34 -2.90
CA THR A 73 15.36 2.48 -2.25
C THR A 73 16.12 3.23 -1.15
N GLN A 74 16.14 4.55 -1.24
CA GLN A 74 16.74 5.45 -0.26
C GLN A 74 15.67 6.43 0.20
N ILE A 75 15.48 6.53 1.51
CA ILE A 75 14.55 7.48 2.12
C ILE A 75 14.95 7.75 3.58
N ALA A 76 15.00 9.02 3.96
CA ALA A 76 15.05 9.44 5.35
C ALA A 76 13.65 9.91 5.75
N SER A 77 13.02 9.25 6.71
CA SER A 77 11.66 9.59 7.15
C SER A 77 11.43 9.31 8.62
N ASN A 78 10.56 10.13 9.22
CA ASN A 78 9.98 9.90 10.55
C ASN A 78 8.46 9.58 10.49
N GLY A 79 7.91 9.35 9.30
CA GLY A 79 6.49 9.11 9.06
C GLY A 79 5.66 10.37 8.79
N ALA A 80 6.09 11.55 9.22
CA ALA A 80 5.44 12.83 8.87
C ALA A 80 6.21 13.57 7.77
N VAL A 81 7.53 13.44 7.77
CA VAL A 81 8.44 14.15 6.88
C VAL A 81 9.28 13.14 6.10
N PHE A 82 9.50 13.43 4.81
CA PHE A 82 10.28 12.59 3.89
C PHE A 82 11.36 13.43 3.21
N GLN A 83 12.60 12.93 3.20
CA GLN A 83 13.77 13.62 2.66
C GLN A 83 14.75 12.62 2.06
N ARG A 84 15.72 13.12 1.28
CA ARG A 84 16.82 12.33 0.69
C ARG A 84 16.31 11.08 -0.03
N MET A 85 15.27 11.28 -0.83
CA MET A 85 14.63 10.19 -1.56
C MET A 85 15.36 9.91 -2.87
N GLY A 86 15.52 8.63 -3.19
CA GLY A 86 16.20 8.19 -4.39
C GLY A 86 15.89 6.74 -4.77
N GLY A 87 16.11 6.44 -6.05
CA GLY A 87 15.89 5.11 -6.62
C GLY A 87 14.43 4.67 -6.63
N SER A 88 14.21 3.43 -7.04
CA SER A 88 12.90 2.78 -7.06
C SER A 88 13.08 1.28 -6.93
N GLU A 89 12.31 0.66 -6.04
CA GLU A 89 12.14 -0.79 -5.95
C GLU A 89 10.65 -1.14 -5.86
N VAL A 90 10.31 -2.36 -6.24
CA VAL A 90 8.96 -2.91 -6.08
C VAL A 90 9.05 -4.10 -5.16
N VAL A 91 8.32 -4.06 -4.05
CA VAL A 91 8.21 -5.17 -3.10
C VAL A 91 6.79 -5.74 -3.14
N VAL A 92 6.67 -7.06 -3.05
CA VAL A 92 5.37 -7.77 -3.09
C VAL A 92 4.97 -8.14 -1.66
N ALA A 93 3.68 -8.07 -1.36
CA ALA A 93 3.17 -8.47 -0.06
C ALA A 93 3.40 -9.98 0.17
N GLN A 94 3.93 -10.32 1.33
CA GLN A 94 4.13 -11.71 1.76
C GLN A 94 2.84 -12.33 2.28
N ARG A 95 1.99 -11.51 2.91
CA ARG A 95 0.70 -11.91 3.46
C ARG A 95 -0.32 -10.80 3.25
N THR A 96 -1.56 -11.19 3.10
CA THR A 96 -2.69 -10.29 2.86
C THR A 96 -3.90 -10.73 3.68
N GLY A 97 -4.78 -9.78 3.95
CA GLY A 97 -6.07 -10.05 4.58
C GLY A 97 -7.04 -8.91 4.29
N ALA A 98 -8.34 -9.20 4.34
CA ALA A 98 -9.37 -8.18 4.21
C ALA A 98 -10.45 -8.41 5.25
N ARG A 99 -10.87 -7.34 5.92
CA ARG A 99 -11.92 -7.39 6.94
C ARG A 99 -12.56 -6.02 7.11
N ASP A 100 -13.89 -5.98 7.19
CA ASP A 100 -14.66 -4.76 7.47
C ASP A 100 -14.31 -3.59 6.53
N GLY A 101 -14.07 -3.89 5.25
CA GLY A 101 -13.70 -2.90 4.23
C GLY A 101 -12.26 -2.38 4.32
N VAL A 102 -11.41 -3.02 5.15
CA VAL A 102 -9.99 -2.72 5.30
C VAL A 102 -9.16 -3.85 4.70
N VAL A 103 -8.27 -3.52 3.79
CA VAL A 103 -7.27 -4.45 3.23
C VAL A 103 -5.96 -4.26 4.00
N GLU A 104 -5.41 -5.33 4.55
CA GLU A 104 -4.12 -5.36 5.22
C GLU A 104 -3.10 -6.12 4.36
N LEU A 105 -1.96 -5.48 4.11
CA LEU A 105 -0.82 -6.07 3.41
C LEU A 105 0.40 -6.07 4.31
N VAL A 106 1.12 -7.20 4.33
CA VAL A 106 2.36 -7.38 5.10
C VAL A 106 3.53 -7.55 4.15
N PHE A 107 4.51 -6.68 4.23
CA PHE A 107 5.73 -6.71 3.42
C PHE A 107 6.94 -7.07 4.27
N ALA A 108 7.96 -7.63 3.63
CA ALA A 108 9.27 -7.77 4.25
C ALA A 108 9.80 -6.39 4.64
N GLY A 109 10.26 -6.25 5.88
CA GLY A 109 10.95 -5.04 6.31
C GLY A 109 12.28 -4.84 5.56
N PRO A 110 12.90 -3.66 5.69
CA PRO A 110 14.21 -3.42 5.09
C PRO A 110 15.27 -4.40 5.62
N PRO A 111 16.33 -4.70 4.85
CA PRO A 111 17.38 -5.61 5.29
C PRO A 111 17.94 -5.25 6.67
N GLY A 112 17.99 -6.23 7.57
CA GLY A 112 18.43 -6.04 8.96
C GLY A 112 17.34 -5.59 9.94
N ALA A 113 16.14 -5.22 9.46
CA ALA A 113 15.00 -5.01 10.34
C ALA A 113 14.42 -6.34 10.83
N THR A 114 14.06 -6.41 12.11
CA THR A 114 13.39 -7.57 12.71
C THR A 114 11.88 -7.55 12.55
N ARG A 115 11.33 -6.46 12.00
CA ARG A 115 9.89 -6.20 11.90
C ARG A 115 9.46 -6.13 10.43
N ASN A 116 8.32 -6.73 10.13
CA ASN A 116 7.63 -6.57 8.83
C ASN A 116 6.90 -5.23 8.76
N ASP A 117 6.77 -4.69 7.55
CA ASP A 117 5.95 -3.50 7.30
C ASP A 117 4.49 -3.94 7.16
N VAL A 118 3.58 -3.39 7.96
CA VAL A 118 2.15 -3.73 7.92
C VAL A 118 1.35 -2.50 7.52
N LEU A 119 0.69 -2.58 6.37
CA LEU A 119 -0.02 -1.47 5.73
C LEU A 119 -1.52 -1.79 5.67
N ARG A 120 -2.35 -0.87 6.15
CA ARG A 120 -3.82 -1.00 6.11
C ARG A 120 -4.43 0.05 5.19
N PHE A 121 -5.20 -0.40 4.21
CA PHE A 121 -5.85 0.42 3.21
C PHE A 121 -7.35 0.45 3.46
N ARG A 122 -7.94 1.65 3.38
CA ARG A 122 -9.38 1.86 3.45
C ARG A 122 -9.79 2.85 2.39
N GLN A 123 -10.79 2.52 1.59
CA GLN A 123 -11.32 3.48 0.62
C GLN A 123 -12.17 4.54 1.33
N THR A 124 -12.00 5.80 0.94
CA THR A 124 -12.76 6.94 1.49
C THR A 124 -13.59 7.66 0.43
N GLY A 125 -13.33 7.39 -0.85
CA GLY A 125 -14.12 7.88 -1.98
C GLY A 125 -13.75 7.15 -3.28
N PRO A 126 -14.39 7.46 -4.42
CA PRO A 126 -14.17 6.75 -5.69
C PRO A 126 -12.70 6.71 -6.14
N ASN A 127 -11.99 7.83 -5.97
CA ASN A 127 -10.57 7.99 -6.31
C ASN A 127 -9.70 8.33 -5.10
N GLN A 128 -10.19 8.04 -3.89
CA GLN A 128 -9.52 8.35 -2.64
C GLN A 128 -9.49 7.13 -1.72
N ALA A 129 -8.33 6.92 -1.10
CA ALA A 129 -8.16 5.95 -0.04
C ALA A 129 -7.29 6.54 1.07
N GLN A 130 -7.20 5.83 2.18
CA GLN A 130 -6.29 6.12 3.27
C GLN A 130 -5.41 4.92 3.55
N LEU A 131 -4.16 5.19 3.86
CA LEU A 131 -3.18 4.19 4.29
C LEU A 131 -2.81 4.46 5.75
N THR A 132 -2.98 3.45 6.60
CA THR A 132 -2.41 3.44 7.96
C THR A 132 -1.18 2.54 7.98
N TYR A 133 -0.02 3.09 8.32
CA TYR A 133 1.20 2.31 8.52
C TYR A 133 1.28 1.89 9.99
N VAL A 134 1.15 0.58 10.26
CA VAL A 134 1.11 0.08 11.64
C VAL A 134 2.48 0.21 12.30
N GLY A 135 2.50 0.77 13.50
CA GLY A 135 3.72 0.97 14.28
C GLY A 135 4.46 2.29 14.00
N ILE A 136 3.86 3.18 13.20
CA ILE A 136 4.24 4.60 13.11
C ILE A 136 3.03 5.41 13.59
N PRO A 137 3.14 6.15 14.72
CA PRO A 137 2.03 6.99 15.19
C PRO A 137 1.81 8.17 14.25
N GLY A 138 0.54 8.51 14.00
CA GLY A 138 0.14 9.67 13.21
C GLY A 138 -1.15 9.43 12.45
N ASP A 139 -1.66 10.49 11.82
CA ASP A 139 -2.79 10.40 10.90
C ASP A 139 -2.52 9.49 9.69
N PRO A 140 -3.55 8.81 9.16
CA PRO A 140 -3.44 8.03 7.93
C PRO A 140 -2.96 8.86 6.73
N TYR A 141 -2.15 8.27 5.86
CA TYR A 141 -1.69 8.89 4.62
C TYR A 141 -2.86 8.93 3.62
N PRO A 142 -3.22 10.09 3.06
CA PRO A 142 -4.19 10.15 1.99
C PRO A 142 -3.58 9.55 0.73
N LEU A 143 -4.33 8.69 0.05
CA LEU A 143 -3.95 8.09 -1.21
C LEU A 143 -4.93 8.53 -2.29
N VAL A 144 -4.38 8.76 -3.48
CA VAL A 144 -5.16 9.07 -4.68
C VAL A 144 -4.99 7.99 -5.73
N ARG A 145 -6.06 7.70 -6.48
CA ARG A 145 -6.01 6.74 -7.58
C ARG A 145 -5.12 7.26 -8.72
N VAL A 146 -4.25 6.42 -9.26
CA VAL A 146 -3.30 6.78 -10.32
C VAL A 146 -3.24 5.73 -11.43
N ARG A 147 -2.50 6.03 -12.51
CA ARG A 147 -2.26 5.07 -13.60
C ARG A 147 -1.22 4.01 -13.20
N PRO A 148 -1.27 2.79 -13.77
CA PRO A 148 -0.34 1.71 -13.43
C PRO A 148 1.15 2.02 -13.65
N ASP A 149 1.45 2.87 -14.63
CA ASP A 149 2.80 3.26 -15.05
C ASP A 149 3.38 4.44 -14.27
N THR A 150 2.64 4.96 -13.28
CA THR A 150 3.06 6.13 -12.49
C THR A 150 4.46 5.95 -11.91
N ALA A 151 5.36 6.86 -12.28
CA ALA A 151 6.72 6.91 -11.78
C ALA A 151 6.79 7.50 -10.37
N LEU A 152 7.85 7.16 -9.63
CA LEU A 152 8.18 7.87 -8.39
C LEU A 152 8.84 9.21 -8.71
N GLY A 153 8.72 10.16 -7.78
CA GLY A 153 9.30 11.50 -7.92
C GLY A 153 8.45 12.48 -8.72
N PRO A 154 9.04 13.60 -9.18
CA PRO A 154 10.47 13.95 -9.06
C PRO A 154 10.93 14.12 -7.60
N PHE A 155 12.17 13.71 -7.31
CA PHE A 155 12.78 13.87 -5.98
C PHE A 155 13.92 14.89 -6.06
N GLU A 156 13.82 15.93 -5.24
CA GLU A 156 14.85 16.96 -5.09
C GLU A 156 15.63 16.72 -3.80
N GLU A 157 16.97 16.70 -3.87
CA GLU A 157 17.83 16.32 -2.74
C GLU A 157 17.68 17.25 -1.53
N ALA A 158 17.49 18.55 -1.77
CA ALA A 158 17.34 19.56 -0.74
C ALA A 158 15.88 19.78 -0.29
N ARG A 159 14.91 19.13 -0.93
CA ARG A 159 13.48 19.34 -0.66
C ARG A 159 13.03 18.47 0.50
N ILE A 160 12.18 19.07 1.33
CA ILE A 160 11.50 18.41 2.43
C ILE A 160 10.05 18.22 2.00
N TYR A 161 9.60 16.97 2.00
CA TYR A 161 8.23 16.62 1.66
C TYR A 161 7.47 16.37 2.97
N ASP A 162 6.58 17.28 3.31
CA ASP A 162 5.75 17.21 4.51
C ASP A 162 4.41 16.55 4.18
N ARG A 163 4.02 15.55 4.98
CA ARG A 163 2.75 14.83 4.84
C ARG A 163 1.55 15.76 4.91
N ASP A 164 1.63 16.87 5.64
CA ASP A 164 0.51 17.82 5.75
C ASP A 164 0.25 18.57 4.43
N LEU A 165 1.18 18.49 3.47
CA LEU A 165 1.06 18.97 2.09
C LEU A 165 0.65 17.85 1.11
N ALA A 166 0.18 16.71 1.62
CA ALA A 166 -0.21 15.60 0.79
C ALA A 166 -1.46 15.92 -0.05
N VAL A 167 -1.45 15.42 -1.28
CA VAL A 167 -2.57 15.56 -2.22
C VAL A 167 -3.69 14.60 -1.80
N VAL A 168 -4.86 15.16 -1.50
CA VAL A 168 -6.05 14.41 -1.08
C VAL A 168 -7.02 14.12 -2.24
N GLU A 169 -6.92 14.87 -3.33
CA GLU A 169 -7.78 14.76 -4.50
C GLU A 169 -6.92 14.67 -5.76
N ALA A 170 -7.25 13.71 -6.63
CA ALA A 170 -6.62 13.62 -7.95
C ALA A 170 -7.66 13.81 -9.05
N ASP A 171 -7.24 14.53 -10.08
CA ASP A 171 -7.88 14.55 -11.40
C ASP A 171 -7.62 13.21 -12.13
N TYR A 172 -8.07 12.10 -11.53
CA TYR A 172 -7.99 10.79 -12.14
C TYR A 172 -9.07 10.65 -13.20
N SER A 173 -8.66 10.69 -14.47
CA SER A 173 -9.47 10.20 -15.58
C SER A 173 -9.07 8.75 -15.85
N PRO A 174 -9.99 7.78 -15.70
CA PRO A 174 -9.76 6.41 -16.15
C PRO A 174 -9.27 6.43 -17.60
N PRO A 175 -8.33 5.54 -17.99
CA PRO A 175 -8.02 5.37 -19.40
C PRO A 175 -9.33 5.02 -20.11
N GLU A 176 -9.67 5.82 -21.12
CA GLU A 176 -10.81 5.51 -21.97
C GLU A 176 -10.57 4.09 -22.51
N PRO A 177 -11.52 3.15 -22.35
CA PRO A 177 -11.32 1.79 -22.83
C PRO A 177 -10.94 1.90 -24.30
N GLU A 178 -9.74 1.42 -24.66
CA GLU A 178 -9.33 1.41 -26.05
C GLU A 178 -10.50 0.79 -26.82
N PRO A 179 -11.01 1.46 -27.87
CA PRO A 179 -12.18 0.99 -28.58
C PRO A 179 -11.90 -0.45 -28.93
N ALA A 180 -12.70 -1.35 -28.35
CA ALA A 180 -12.52 -2.79 -28.55
C ALA A 180 -12.37 -2.95 -30.05
N VAL A 181 -11.17 -3.32 -30.49
CA VAL A 181 -10.89 -3.52 -31.91
C VAL A 181 -11.85 -4.63 -32.26
N GLU A 182 -13.02 -4.26 -32.82
CA GLU A 182 -14.00 -5.23 -33.25
C GLU A 182 -13.19 -6.20 -34.08
N PRO A 183 -13.13 -7.49 -33.70
CA PRO A 183 -12.30 -8.44 -34.41
C PRO A 183 -12.70 -8.26 -35.86
N ALA A 184 -11.76 -7.73 -36.66
CA ALA A 184 -12.03 -7.40 -38.04
C ALA A 184 -12.67 -8.66 -38.56
N THR A 185 -13.96 -8.58 -38.91
CA THR A 185 -14.68 -9.75 -39.38
C THR A 185 -13.94 -10.04 -40.66
N GLU A 186 -13.01 -10.99 -40.56
CA GLU A 186 -12.29 -11.56 -41.67
C GLU A 186 -13.43 -12.18 -42.46
N LEU A 187 -13.94 -11.36 -43.38
CA LEU A 187 -14.93 -11.74 -44.35
C LEU A 187 -14.34 -13.00 -44.95
N ALA A 188 -14.94 -14.12 -44.59
CA ALA A 188 -14.75 -15.40 -45.23
C ALA A 188 -15.12 -15.20 -46.70
N ALA A 189 -14.17 -14.65 -47.45
CA ALA A 189 -14.19 -14.59 -48.89
C ALA A 189 -13.91 -16.03 -49.33
N ASP A 190 -15.01 -16.78 -49.45
CA ASP A 190 -15.24 -17.68 -50.58
C ASP A 190 -13.99 -18.44 -51.06
N ASP A 191 -13.58 -19.44 -50.27
CA ASP A 191 -12.57 -20.44 -50.65
C ASP A 191 -13.19 -21.45 -51.64
N ALA A 192 -13.51 -20.97 -52.85
CA ALA A 192 -14.06 -21.79 -53.93
C ALA A 192 -13.31 -21.65 -55.28
N ALA A 193 -12.18 -20.95 -55.33
CA ALA A 193 -11.44 -20.79 -56.59
C ALA A 193 -9.94 -20.55 -56.40
N ALA A 194 -9.20 -21.53 -55.88
CA ALA A 194 -7.74 -21.52 -55.94
C ALA A 194 -7.12 -22.93 -55.92
N GLU A 195 -7.69 -23.87 -56.69
CA GLU A 195 -6.84 -24.91 -57.30
C GLU A 195 -6.22 -24.31 -58.57
N GLU A 196 -4.90 -24.43 -58.71
CA GLU A 196 -4.06 -24.05 -59.88
C GLU A 196 -3.21 -22.77 -59.74
N VAL A 197 -2.30 -22.72 -58.77
CA VAL A 197 -0.92 -22.23 -59.03
C VAL A 197 0.08 -23.03 -58.18
N VAL A 198 0.29 -24.28 -58.57
CA VAL A 198 1.46 -25.06 -58.16
C VAL A 198 2.57 -24.74 -59.17
N ALA A 199 3.77 -24.45 -58.66
CA ALA A 199 5.05 -24.32 -59.37
C ALA A 199 5.50 -22.90 -59.76
N GLU A 200 5.97 -22.12 -58.78
CA GLU A 200 7.23 -21.36 -58.87
C GLU A 200 7.38 -20.56 -57.57
N ILE A 201 8.26 -21.02 -56.68
CA ILE A 201 9.20 -20.26 -55.82
C ILE A 201 9.91 -21.36 -55.01
N ALA A 202 10.62 -22.20 -55.77
CA ALA A 202 11.79 -22.89 -55.27
C ALA A 202 12.98 -22.08 -55.81
N LEU A 203 14.02 -21.94 -54.98
CA LEU A 203 15.25 -21.17 -55.19
C LEU A 203 15.18 -19.67 -54.84
N ALA A 204 15.62 -19.34 -53.62
CA ALA A 204 16.88 -18.63 -53.38
C ALA A 204 16.82 -17.86 -52.06
N VAL A 205 17.53 -18.34 -51.02
CA VAL A 205 18.31 -17.61 -49.98
C VAL A 205 18.92 -18.75 -49.15
N ASP A 206 20.03 -19.33 -49.59
CA ASP A 206 21.41 -18.85 -49.48
C ASP A 206 21.92 -18.87 -48.03
N GLU A 207 22.90 -19.74 -47.83
CA GLU A 207 23.67 -19.99 -46.63
C GLU A 207 24.31 -18.72 -46.07
N VAL A 208 24.17 -18.48 -44.76
CA VAL A 208 25.26 -17.86 -43.99
C VAL A 208 25.58 -18.77 -42.81
N SER A 209 26.65 -19.53 -43.05
CA SER A 209 27.39 -20.34 -42.09
C SER A 209 28.07 -19.48 -41.02
N ASP A 210 28.10 -20.04 -39.80
CA ASP A 210 29.31 -20.32 -39.02
C ASP A 210 30.32 -19.17 -38.79
N ASP A 211 30.36 -18.64 -37.56
CA ASP A 211 31.60 -18.44 -36.79
C ASP A 211 31.27 -17.75 -35.45
N ALA A 212 31.18 -18.53 -34.37
CA ALA A 212 31.19 -17.98 -33.01
C ALA A 212 31.98 -18.91 -32.09
N ALA A 213 33.27 -18.62 -32.00
CA ALA A 213 34.25 -19.29 -31.17
C ALA A 213 33.85 -19.33 -29.67
N PRO A 214 34.19 -20.40 -28.94
CA PRO A 214 34.09 -20.45 -27.48
C PRO A 214 35.20 -19.59 -26.83
N PRO A 215 34.91 -18.77 -25.81
CA PRO A 215 35.95 -18.11 -25.05
C PRO A 215 36.71 -19.13 -24.20
N GLU A 216 38.01 -19.24 -24.46
CA GLU A 216 38.97 -19.99 -23.66
C GLU A 216 39.02 -19.50 -22.21
N VAL A 217 38.98 -20.50 -21.34
CA VAL A 217 39.37 -20.51 -19.94
C VAL A 217 40.77 -19.92 -19.70
N ALA A 218 40.83 -18.81 -18.95
CA ALA A 218 42.03 -18.42 -18.22
C ALA A 218 41.89 -18.85 -16.76
N SER A 219 42.44 -20.03 -16.48
CA SER A 219 42.72 -20.56 -15.15
C SER A 219 43.94 -19.83 -14.57
N ALA A 220 43.79 -19.26 -13.38
CA ALA A 220 44.91 -18.95 -12.48
C ALA A 220 44.50 -19.30 -11.03
N ALA A 221 44.76 -20.57 -10.73
CA ALA A 221 45.22 -21.18 -9.48
C ALA A 221 45.42 -20.34 -8.19
N HIS A 222 45.29 -21.09 -7.07
CA HIS A 222 45.86 -20.93 -5.72
C HIS A 222 45.08 -20.11 -4.67
N ALA A 223 44.38 -20.80 -3.77
CA ALA A 223 44.93 -21.06 -2.43
C ALA A 223 44.08 -22.09 -1.65
N GLU A 224 44.79 -23.17 -1.31
CA GLU A 224 44.65 -24.20 -0.28
C GLU A 224 43.40 -24.29 0.63
N ALA A 225 42.98 -25.55 0.75
CA ALA A 225 42.06 -26.09 1.73
C ALA A 225 42.63 -26.01 3.15
N ASP A 226 41.76 -25.68 4.11
CA ASP A 226 41.86 -26.28 5.44
C ASP A 226 40.54 -27.00 5.74
N ALA A 227 40.67 -28.31 5.90
CA ALA A 227 39.60 -29.24 6.19
C ALA A 227 39.68 -29.58 7.66
N THR A 228 38.79 -29.01 8.46
CA THR A 228 38.49 -29.55 9.79
C THR A 228 37.05 -30.03 9.82
N ALA A 229 36.95 -31.35 9.86
CA ALA A 229 35.74 -32.12 10.06
C ALA A 229 35.07 -31.77 11.40
N LEU A 230 33.80 -31.43 11.35
CA LEU A 230 32.82 -31.63 12.43
C LEU A 230 31.56 -32.17 11.75
N ASP A 231 31.45 -33.49 11.71
CA ASP A 231 30.74 -34.30 12.72
C ASP A 231 29.26 -34.43 12.32
N LEU A 232 29.06 -35.50 11.54
CA LEU A 232 27.78 -36.05 11.12
C LEU A 232 27.12 -36.70 12.35
N LEU A 233 26.21 -35.99 13.00
CA LEU A 233 25.24 -36.60 13.89
C LEU A 233 23.82 -36.36 13.38
N ALA A 234 23.31 -37.43 12.78
CA ALA A 234 21.93 -37.90 12.78
C ALA A 234 20.87 -36.92 13.30
N LEU A 235 20.07 -36.37 12.37
CA LEU A 235 18.75 -35.85 12.67
C LEU A 235 17.71 -36.75 12.00
N GLU A 236 16.95 -37.42 12.85
CA GLU A 236 15.82 -38.28 12.53
C GLU A 236 14.72 -37.52 11.77
N PRO A 237 13.95 -38.17 10.88
CA PRO A 237 12.81 -37.56 10.24
C PRO A 237 11.64 -37.47 11.23
N LEU A 238 11.42 -36.30 11.82
CA LEU A 238 10.21 -36.04 12.60
C LEU A 238 9.01 -35.96 11.67
N ALA A 239 8.08 -36.85 11.95
CA ALA A 239 6.79 -36.99 11.31
C ALA A 239 5.95 -35.70 11.41
N THR A 240 5.18 -35.50 10.34
CA THR A 240 4.07 -34.58 10.17
C THR A 240 3.05 -34.71 11.32
N GLU A 241 2.86 -33.67 12.14
CA GLU A 241 1.65 -33.51 12.95
C GLU A 241 1.43 -32.03 13.32
N GLY A 242 0.36 -31.46 12.75
CA GLY A 242 -0.29 -30.24 13.24
C GLY A 242 0.38 -28.92 12.89
N GLU A 243 0.09 -28.37 11.70
CA GLU A 243 0.10 -26.90 11.57
C GLU A 243 -0.85 -26.35 12.64
N PRO A 244 -0.39 -25.51 13.58
CA PRO A 244 -1.33 -24.82 14.44
C PRO A 244 -2.16 -23.94 13.53
N ALA A 245 -3.45 -24.23 13.44
CA ALA A 245 -4.41 -23.22 13.05
C ALA A 245 -4.19 -22.04 14.01
N ILE A 246 -3.44 -21.03 13.55
CA ILE A 246 -3.34 -19.76 14.25
C ILE A 246 -4.71 -19.14 14.09
N THR A 247 -5.61 -19.54 15.00
CA THR A 247 -6.86 -18.84 15.24
C THR A 247 -6.45 -17.43 15.57
N TRP A 248 -6.76 -16.50 14.66
CA TRP A 248 -6.61 -15.07 14.89
C TRP A 248 -7.27 -14.73 16.22
N GLN A 249 -6.47 -14.64 17.29
CA GLN A 249 -6.93 -14.04 18.52
C GLN A 249 -6.90 -12.54 18.28
N PRO A 250 -8.04 -11.85 18.47
CA PRO A 250 -8.07 -10.41 18.40
C PRO A 250 -7.03 -9.87 19.38
N LEU A 251 -6.12 -9.02 18.91
CA LEU A 251 -5.47 -8.07 19.80
C LEU A 251 -6.62 -7.37 20.52
N GLY A 252 -6.71 -7.60 21.83
CA GLY A 252 -7.88 -7.30 22.64
C GLY A 252 -8.41 -5.90 22.33
N LEU A 253 -9.74 -5.79 22.28
CA LEU A 253 -10.40 -4.53 22.57
C LEU A 253 -9.69 -3.94 23.78
N VAL A 254 -8.94 -2.87 23.56
CA VAL A 254 -8.56 -1.99 24.66
C VAL A 254 -9.90 -1.49 25.17
N ASP A 255 -10.31 -1.97 26.34
CA ASP A 255 -11.62 -1.67 26.92
C ASP A 255 -11.96 -0.20 26.69
N ASP A 256 -13.14 0.09 26.14
CA ASP A 256 -13.68 1.45 25.94
C ASP A 256 -13.56 2.30 27.22
N ALA A 257 -13.50 1.67 28.39
CA ALA A 257 -13.24 2.31 29.68
C ALA A 257 -11.90 3.08 29.75
N THR A 258 -10.85 2.64 29.04
CA THR A 258 -9.55 3.31 29.03
C THR A 258 -9.53 4.48 28.05
N ALA A 259 -10.22 4.35 26.90
CA ALA A 259 -10.42 5.46 25.96
C ALA A 259 -11.34 6.55 26.56
N GLN A 260 -12.37 6.16 27.31
CA GLN A 260 -13.28 7.09 27.97
C GLN A 260 -12.66 7.77 29.20
N ALA A 261 -11.72 7.12 29.90
CA ALA A 261 -10.93 7.75 30.96
C ALA A 261 -9.95 8.81 30.42
N ALA A 262 -9.36 8.60 29.23
CA ALA A 262 -8.52 9.60 28.56
C ALA A 262 -9.35 10.79 28.04
N ALA A 263 -10.57 10.56 27.53
CA ALA A 263 -11.47 11.61 27.10
C ALA A 263 -12.06 12.43 28.28
N ALA A 264 -12.30 11.79 29.44
CA ALA A 264 -12.78 12.48 30.64
C ALA A 264 -11.70 13.38 31.28
N ALA A 265 -10.41 13.03 31.14
CA ALA A 265 -9.30 13.86 31.61
C ALA A 265 -9.11 15.14 30.75
N ALA A 266 -9.61 15.17 29.51
CA ALA A 266 -9.51 16.33 28.62
C ALA A 266 -10.67 17.35 28.77
N LEU A 267 -11.73 17.00 29.50
CA LEU A 267 -12.97 17.80 29.58
C LEU A 267 -13.30 18.35 30.97
N GLY A 268 -12.44 18.14 31.98
CA GLY A 268 -12.66 18.63 33.33
C GLY A 268 -11.53 19.54 33.82
N GLU A 269 -11.63 20.85 33.57
CA GLU A 269 -11.56 21.91 34.61
C GLU A 269 -11.73 23.31 33.96
N ALA A 270 -12.96 23.66 33.61
CA ALA A 270 -13.33 25.05 33.35
C ALA A 270 -13.49 25.77 34.70
N ALA A 271 -12.39 26.35 35.20
CA ALA A 271 -12.42 27.28 36.32
C ALA A 271 -13.07 28.62 35.89
N PRO A 272 -13.79 29.31 36.79
CA PRO A 272 -14.51 30.53 36.46
C PRO A 272 -13.56 31.71 36.21
N ALA A 273 -13.94 32.53 35.23
CA ALA A 273 -13.26 33.72 34.77
C ALA A 273 -12.85 34.67 35.92
N VAL A 274 -11.54 34.76 36.17
CA VAL A 274 -10.94 35.90 36.86
C VAL A 274 -10.58 36.92 35.79
N ALA A 275 -11.21 38.09 35.87
CA ALA A 275 -10.89 39.25 35.06
C ALA A 275 -9.41 39.62 35.29
N ASN A 276 -8.55 39.29 34.32
CA ASN A 276 -7.15 39.68 34.32
C ASN A 276 -6.97 40.93 33.46
N ALA A 277 -6.28 41.88 34.06
CA ALA A 277 -5.98 43.20 33.58
C ALA A 277 -5.25 43.19 32.22
N ALA A 278 -5.38 44.32 31.52
CA ALA A 278 -4.67 44.59 30.27
C ALA A 278 -3.16 44.31 30.43
N PRO A 279 -2.52 43.64 29.45
CA PRO A 279 -1.08 43.43 29.46
C PRO A 279 -0.37 44.79 29.39
N GLU A 280 0.54 45.02 30.33
CA GLU A 280 1.51 46.12 30.23
C GLU A 280 2.37 45.91 28.98
N PRO A 281 2.72 46.97 28.25
CA PRO A 281 3.58 46.87 27.08
C PRO A 281 4.97 46.37 27.48
N ASP A 282 5.46 45.38 26.73
CA ASP A 282 6.81 44.83 26.88
C ASP A 282 7.87 45.95 26.88
N PRO A 283 8.87 45.90 27.79
CA PRO A 283 10.00 46.82 27.75
C PRO A 283 10.80 46.62 26.45
N GLU A 284 11.18 47.73 25.83
CA GLU A 284 12.01 47.75 24.62
C GLU A 284 13.26 46.87 24.77
N PRO A 285 13.64 46.10 23.74
CA PRO A 285 14.82 45.26 23.79
C PRO A 285 16.08 46.12 23.96
N GLU A 286 16.87 45.81 25.00
CA GLU A 286 18.17 46.44 25.21
C GLU A 286 19.09 46.23 24.00
N PRO A 287 19.89 47.24 23.62
CA PRO A 287 20.84 47.12 22.51
C PRO A 287 21.88 46.04 22.82
N ALA A 288 22.08 45.14 21.85
CA ALA A 288 23.05 44.05 21.94
C ALA A 288 24.47 44.59 22.23
N PRO A 289 25.26 43.92 23.07
CA PRO A 289 26.64 44.30 23.34
C PRO A 289 27.49 44.19 22.08
N ASP A 290 28.33 45.21 21.89
CA ASP A 290 29.25 45.40 20.76
C ASP A 290 30.19 44.20 20.61
N ALA A 291 30.14 43.52 19.45
CA ALA A 291 30.84 42.26 19.17
C ALA A 291 32.35 42.44 18.87
N SER A 292 32.98 43.46 19.46
CA SER A 292 34.32 43.92 19.08
C SER A 292 35.47 43.38 19.96
N GLU A 293 35.21 42.50 20.93
CA GLU A 293 36.25 41.90 21.78
C GLU A 293 36.13 40.37 21.87
N GLN A 294 36.59 39.67 20.83
CA GLN A 294 37.05 38.28 21.00
C GLN A 294 38.59 38.21 20.89
N PRO A 295 39.30 37.79 21.94
CA PRO A 295 40.74 37.58 21.88
C PRO A 295 41.05 36.39 20.96
N GLY A 296 41.92 36.62 19.98
CA GLY A 296 42.32 35.63 18.98
C GLY A 296 42.93 34.38 19.61
N ILE A 297 42.41 33.22 19.24
CA ILE A 297 43.02 31.93 19.51
C ILE A 297 44.22 31.78 18.56
N GLY A 298 45.42 31.80 19.14
CA GLY A 298 46.68 31.66 18.42
C GLY A 298 46.81 30.29 17.75
N SER A 299 47.44 30.31 16.58
CA SER A 299 47.63 29.20 15.62
C SER A 299 48.72 28.18 16.02
N ASP A 300 49.11 28.08 17.29
CA ASP A 300 50.24 27.23 17.75
C ASP A 300 49.83 25.83 18.25
N PHE A 301 48.61 25.37 17.98
CA PHE A 301 48.11 24.08 18.52
C PHE A 301 48.27 22.86 17.58
N LEU A 302 48.82 23.02 16.37
CA LEU A 302 48.84 21.95 15.35
C LEU A 302 50.26 21.46 14.98
N ASP A 303 51.13 21.21 15.97
CA ASP A 303 52.46 20.62 15.74
C ASP A 303 52.79 19.44 16.68
N GLY A 304 51.79 18.61 17.02
CA GLY A 304 52.02 17.51 17.96
C GLY A 304 50.96 16.42 18.02
N LEU A 305 50.50 15.91 16.88
CA LEU A 305 49.79 14.62 16.78
C LEU A 305 50.23 13.84 15.53
#